data_AF-A0A933E467-F1
#
_entry.id   AF-A0A933E467-F1
#
_cell.length_a   1.000
_cell.length_b   1.000
_cell.length_c   1.000
_cell.angle_alpha   90.00
_cell.angle_beta   90.00
_cell.angle_gamma   90.00
#
_symmetry.space_group_name_H-M   'P 1'
#
loop_
_entity.id
_entity.type
_entity.pdbx_description
1 polymer ?
#
loop_
_entity_poly.entity_id
_entity_poly.type
_entity_poly.pdbx_seq_one_letter_code
_entity_poly.pdbx_strand_id
1 'polypeptide(L)' 'MPITNKTCTTYTVKPGDNLWKIAKERVTGDNPEGLTTPTPETIANAVEELKQLNQMGNSSLLKPGQLLLFAPCVEE' A
#
# COMPACT_ATOMS: atom_id res chain seq x y z
N MET A 1 18.05 -22.05 -16.32
CA MET A 1 17.79 -20.60 -16.27
C MET A 1 16.83 -20.36 -15.11
N PRO A 2 17.19 -19.60 -14.06
CA PRO A 2 16.22 -19.27 -13.03
C PRO A 2 15.28 -18.19 -13.57
N ILE A 3 13.99 -18.49 -13.63
CA ILE A 3 12.94 -17.49 -13.78
C ILE A 3 12.68 -16.91 -12.39
N THR A 4 13.36 -15.83 -12.03
CA THR A 4 13.10 -15.13 -10.77
C THR A 4 11.73 -14.45 -10.90
N ASN A 5 10.68 -15.10 -10.41
CA ASN A 5 9.33 -14.56 -10.40
C ASN A 5 9.22 -13.50 -9.30
N LYS A 6 9.36 -12.24 -9.69
CA LYS A 6 9.22 -11.08 -8.79
C LYS A 6 7.75 -10.89 -8.43
N THR A 7 7.37 -11.18 -7.19
CA THR A 7 5.99 -11.01 -6.72
C THR A 7 5.79 -9.59 -6.17
N CYS A 8 5.07 -8.77 -6.90
CA CYS A 8 4.69 -7.42 -6.49
C CYS A 8 3.28 -7.41 -5.87
N THR A 9 3.15 -6.98 -4.62
CA THR A 9 1.82 -6.71 -4.04
C THR A 9 1.30 -5.39 -4.61
N THR A 10 0.30 -5.46 -5.48
CA THR A 10 -0.37 -4.29 -6.05
C THR A 10 -1.85 -4.30 -5.66
N TYR A 11 -2.44 -3.11 -5.54
CA TYR A 11 -3.84 -2.91 -5.23
C TYR A 11 -4.43 -1.94 -6.26
N THR A 12 -5.60 -2.30 -6.78
CA THR A 12 -6.35 -1.41 -7.65
C THR A 12 -7.24 -0.50 -6.81
N VAL A 13 -6.95 0.80 -6.87
CA VAL A 13 -7.69 1.84 -6.15
C VAL A 13 -9.16 1.82 -6.57
N LYS A 14 -10.08 1.71 -5.62
CA LYS A 14 -11.53 1.74 -5.90
C LYS A 14 -12.06 3.18 -5.83
N PRO A 15 -13.19 3.48 -6.48
CA PRO A 15 -13.85 4.77 -6.34
C PRO A 15 -14.19 5.06 -4.87
N GLY A 16 -13.70 6.17 -4.33
CA GLY A 16 -13.89 6.55 -2.93
C GLY A 16 -12.79 6.07 -1.97
N ASP A 17 -11.80 5.34 -2.47
CA ASP A 17 -10.58 5.06 -1.70
C ASP A 17 -9.68 6.29 -1.67
N ASN A 18 -9.01 6.49 -0.54
CA ASN A 18 -7.99 7.50 -0.35
C ASN A 18 -6.71 6.84 0.16
N LEU A 19 -5.59 7.55 0.04
CA LEU A 19 -4.27 6.97 0.36
C LEU A 19 -4.19 6.52 1.83
N TRP A 20 -4.92 7.21 2.71
CA TRP A 20 -5.05 6.87 4.13
C TRP A 20 -5.77 5.54 4.37
N LYS A 21 -6.94 5.32 3.75
CA LYS A 21 -7.69 4.06 3.84
C LYS A 21 -6.86 2.90 3.30
N ILE A 22 -6.25 3.10 2.14
CA ILE A 22 -5.38 2.14 1.47
C ILE A 22 -4.20 1.77 2.38
N ALA A 23 -3.51 2.77 2.95
CA ALA A 23 -2.43 2.56 3.90
C ALA A 23 -2.91 1.82 5.15
N LYS A 24 -4.05 2.22 5.72
CA LYS A 24 -4.65 1.56 6.88
C LYS A 24 -4.96 0.09 6.62
N GLU A 25 -5.57 -0.23 5.48
CA GLU A 25 -5.85 -1.61 5.07
C GLU A 25 -4.57 -2.43 4.95
N ARG A 26 -3.48 -1.84 4.42
CA ARG A 26 -2.16 -2.49 4.41
C ARG A 26 -1.68 -2.82 5.82
N VAL A 27 -1.61 -1.83 6.73
CA VAL A 27 -1.13 -2.07 8.11
C VAL A 27 -2.05 -3.01 8.89
N THR A 28 -3.34 -3.03 8.57
CA THR A 28 -4.32 -3.91 9.23
C THR A 28 -4.28 -5.32 8.67
N GLY A 29 -4.02 -5.49 7.37
CA GLY A 29 -3.97 -6.78 6.69
C GLY A 29 -2.75 -7.64 7.07
N ASP A 30 -1.65 -7.00 7.48
CA ASP A 30 -0.44 -7.69 7.96
C ASP A 30 -0.51 -8.11 9.44
N ASN A 31 -1.57 -7.75 10.19
CA ASN A 31 -1.75 -8.15 11.58
C ASN A 31 -2.71 -9.35 11.70
N PRO A 32 -2.22 -10.58 11.90
CA PRO A 32 -3.07 -11.74 12.17
C PRO A 32 -3.79 -11.66 13.53
N GLU A 33 -3.35 -10.77 14.42
CA GLU A 33 -3.96 -10.51 15.73
C GLU A 33 -4.77 -9.21 15.65
N GLY A 34 -6.07 -9.33 15.33
CA GLY A 34 -7.01 -8.21 15.12
C GLY A 34 -7.32 -7.35 16.36
N LEU A 35 -6.30 -6.95 17.14
CA LEU A 35 -6.44 -6.21 18.40
C LEU A 35 -5.59 -4.93 18.47
N THR A 36 -4.61 -4.75 17.57
CA THR A 36 -3.85 -3.49 17.50
C THR A 36 -4.52 -2.57 16.49
N THR A 37 -5.28 -1.58 16.98
CA THR A 37 -5.69 -0.45 16.15
C THR A 37 -4.40 0.23 15.65
N PRO A 38 -4.13 0.26 14.33
CA PRO A 38 -2.96 0.97 13.83
C PRO A 38 -3.08 2.43 14.27
N THR A 39 -2.05 2.93 14.94
CA THR A 39 -2.07 4.32 15.40
C THR A 39 -2.10 5.24 14.17
N PRO A 40 -2.66 6.46 14.29
CA PRO A 40 -2.63 7.43 13.20
C PRO A 40 -1.21 7.68 12.68
N GLU A 41 -0.19 7.57 13.54
CA GLU A 41 1.22 7.66 13.16
C GLU A 41 1.66 6.53 12.25
N THR A 42 1.33 5.27 12.58
CA THR A 42 1.69 4.13 11.71
C THR A 42 1.00 4.23 10.36
N ILE A 43 -0.26 4.69 10.31
CA ILE A 43 -0.96 4.90 9.05
C ILE A 43 -0.30 6.05 8.27
N ALA A 44 0.07 7.15 8.93
CA ALA A 44 0.77 8.26 8.29
C ALA A 44 2.12 7.84 7.69
N ASN A 45 2.91 7.06 8.42
CA ASN A 45 4.18 6.51 7.94
C ASN A 45 3.93 5.58 6.72
N ALA A 46 2.93 4.71 6.79
CA ALA A 46 2.56 3.85 5.66
C ALA A 46 2.07 4.64 4.43
N VAL A 47 1.33 5.74 4.64
CA VAL A 47 0.94 6.67 3.57
C VAL A 47 2.19 7.26 2.89
N GLU A 48 3.18 7.69 3.66
CA GLU A 48 4.44 8.20 3.13
C GLU A 48 5.24 7.13 2.38
N GLU A 49 5.32 5.92 2.91
CA GLU A 49 5.95 4.79 2.22
C GLU A 49 5.27 4.49 0.89
N LEU A 50 3.93 4.43 0.86
CA LEU A 50 3.18 4.20 -0.38
C LEU A 50 3.43 5.31 -1.39
N LYS A 51 3.57 6.56 -0.94
CA LYS A 51 3.96 7.67 -1.82
C LYS A 51 5.36 7.47 -2.41
N GLN A 52 6.33 7.06 -1.60
CA GLN A 52 7.70 6.79 -2.08
C GLN A 52 7.74 5.59 -3.03
N LEU A 53 7.07 4.48 -2.68
CA LEU A 53 6.98 3.26 -3.48
C LEU A 53 6.35 3.49 -4.85
N ASN A 54 5.34 4.36 -4.92
CA ASN A 54 4.64 4.69 -6.15
C ASN A 54 5.16 5.97 -6.82
N GLN A 55 6.25 6.56 -6.30
CA GLN A 55 6.80 7.83 -6.76
C GLN A 55 5.73 8.95 -6.86
N MET A 56 4.69 8.88 -6.00
CA MET A 56 3.55 9.81 -6.01
C MET A 56 3.85 11.01 -5.10
N GLY A 57 4.25 12.13 -5.70
CA GLY A 57 4.48 13.39 -4.96
C GLY A 57 3.21 13.94 -4.29
N ASN A 58 2.05 13.80 -4.93
CA ASN A 58 0.76 14.31 -4.45
C ASN A 58 -0.27 13.17 -4.29
N SER A 59 -0.70 12.94 -3.04
CA SER A 59 -1.75 11.98 -2.66
C SER A 59 -3.14 12.32 -3.23
N SER A 60 -3.35 13.56 -3.70
CA SER A 60 -4.62 14.03 -4.30
C SER A 60 -4.94 13.47 -5.69
N LEU A 61 -4.03 12.69 -6.31
CA LEU A 61 -4.23 12.20 -7.67
C LEU A 61 -4.53 10.71 -7.76
N LEU A 62 -4.86 10.05 -6.65
CA LEU A 62 -5.36 8.67 -6.71
C LEU A 62 -6.63 8.63 -7.55
N LYS A 63 -6.50 8.09 -8.76
CA LYS A 63 -7.65 7.86 -9.64
C LYS A 63 -8.22 6.47 -9.36
N PRO A 64 -9.55 6.32 -9.33
CA PRO A 64 -10.15 4.99 -9.36
C PRO A 64 -9.64 4.20 -10.58
N GLY A 65 -9.26 2.94 -10.36
CA GLY A 65 -8.63 2.09 -11.37
C GLY A 65 -7.11 2.24 -11.47
N GLN A 66 -6.50 3.14 -10.68
CA GLN A 66 -5.04 3.22 -10.61
C GLN A 66 -4.47 2.00 -9.88
N LEU A 67 -3.41 1.41 -10.43
CA LEU A 67 -2.61 0.41 -9.74
C LEU A 67 -1.66 1.10 -8.76
N LEU A 68 -1.71 0.66 -7.51
CA LEU A 68 -0.86 1.15 -6.43
C LEU A 68 -0.05 -0.01 -5.86
N LEU A 69 1.26 0.13 -5.89
CA LEU A 69 2.20 -0.82 -5.32
C LEU A 69 2.13 -0.73 -3.79
N PHE A 70 1.66 -1.80 -3.17
CA PHE A 70 1.51 -1.91 -1.71
C PHE A 70 2.78 -2.38 -1.04
N ALA A 71 3.61 -3.19 -1.70
CA ALA A 71 4.87 -3.65 -1.16
C ALA A 71 5.95 -3.63 -2.24
N PRO A 72 7.23 -3.36 -1.88
CA PRO A 72 8.33 -3.56 -2.79
C PRO A 72 8.30 -5.02 -3.25
N CYS A 73 8.44 -5.25 -4.55
CA CYS A 73 8.34 -6.60 -5.05
C CYS A 73 9.53 -7.41 -4.53
N VAL A 74 9.22 -8.45 -3.76
CA VAL A 74 10.21 -9.39 -3.27
C VAL A 74 10.60 -10.35 -4.40
N GLU A 75 11.89 -10.57 -4.50
CA GLU A 75 12.49 -11.61 -5.34
C GLU A 75 12.61 -12.83 -4.42
N GLU A 76 11.89 -13.91 -4.75
CA GLU A 76 11.89 -15.18 -3.99
C GLU A 76 13.22 -15.94 -4.14
#